data_AF-A0A2K3IUD1-F1
#
_entry.id   AF-A0A2K3IUD1-F1
#
_cell.length_a   1.000
_cell.length_b   1.000
_cell.length_c   1.000
_cell.angle_alpha   90.00
_cell.angle_beta   90.00
_cell.angle_gamma   90.00
#
_symmetry.space_group_name_H-M   'P 1'
#
loop_
_entity.id
_entity.type
_entity.pdbx_description
1 polymer ?
#
loop_
_entity_poly.entity_id
_entity_poly.type
_entity_poly.pdbx_seq_one_letter_code
_entity_poly.pdbx_strand_id
1 'polypeptide(L)'
;MKSIVISIGGSIIFSDEINITYFEKLNQILKNLIKKYKIYIIVGGGKTSRTYINFGRKIGLKEETLDQFGIDITRINAKILTYIIENSNTKIPKTTNDAKKIKKPITIMGGTTPGHSTDMVGAELAEKTKAIKYIIATNVDGVYERNQNR
;
A
#
# COMPACT_ATOMS: atom_id res chain seq x y z
N MET A 1 2.08 -16.92 -15.04
CA MET A 1 1.59 -16.88 -13.64
C MET A 1 0.58 -15.75 -13.52
N LYS A 2 -0.59 -15.97 -12.88
CA LYS A 2 -1.63 -14.94 -12.73
C LYS A 2 -1.20 -13.90 -11.68
N SER A 3 -1.70 -12.67 -11.77
CA SER A 3 -1.36 -11.59 -10.84
C SER A 3 -2.51 -11.23 -9.92
N ILE A 4 -2.21 -10.85 -8.68
CA ILE A 4 -3.16 -10.29 -7.71
C ILE A 4 -2.57 -8.97 -7.21
N VAL A 5 -3.42 -7.95 -7.07
CA VAL A 5 -3.06 -6.68 -6.44
C VAL A 5 -3.81 -6.53 -5.13
N ILE A 6 -3.11 -6.05 -4.10
CA ILE A 6 -3.65 -5.83 -2.77
C ILE A 6 -3.30 -4.39 -2.35
N SER A 7 -4.30 -3.55 -2.12
CA SER A 7 -4.12 -2.28 -1.40
C SER A 7 -4.33 -2.56 0.08
N ILE A 8 -3.39 -2.16 0.93
CA ILE A 8 -3.51 -2.29 2.38
C ILE A 8 -3.48 -0.91 3.00
N GLY A 9 -4.56 -0.56 3.70
CA GLY A 9 -4.66 0.71 4.42
C GLY A 9 -3.52 0.87 5.42
N GLY A 10 -2.85 2.02 5.40
CA GLY A 10 -1.70 2.28 6.28
C GLY A 10 -2.05 2.19 7.77
N SER A 11 -3.30 2.47 8.13
CA SER A 11 -3.80 2.35 9.51
C SER A 11 -3.96 0.91 10.00
N ILE A 12 -4.00 -0.07 9.11
CA ILE A 12 -4.05 -1.50 9.47
C ILE A 12 -2.66 -2.00 9.81
N ILE A 13 -1.66 -1.55 9.04
CA ILE A 13 -0.29 -2.03 9.15
C ILE A 13 0.47 -1.28 10.26
N PHE A 14 0.30 0.03 10.32
CA PHE A 14 1.01 0.92 11.24
C PHE A 14 0.00 1.76 12.03
N SER A 15 -0.69 1.08 12.96
CA SER A 15 -1.48 1.67 14.05
C SER A 15 -0.59 2.11 15.22
N ASP A 16 -1.18 2.79 16.21
CA ASP A 16 -0.47 3.21 17.42
C ASP A 16 0.12 2.00 18.19
N GLU A 17 -0.55 0.85 18.10
CA GLU A 17 -0.04 -0.44 18.56
C GLU A 17 0.25 -1.36 17.37
N ILE A 18 1.52 -1.71 17.18
CA ILE A 18 1.95 -2.62 16.10
C ILE A 18 1.70 -4.06 16.55
N ASN A 19 0.83 -4.78 15.83
CA ASN A 19 0.54 -6.19 16.08
C ASN A 19 1.51 -7.09 15.31
N ILE A 20 2.54 -7.64 15.98
CA ILE A 20 3.53 -8.52 15.35
C ILE A 20 2.88 -9.79 14.78
N THR A 21 1.93 -10.39 15.50
CA THR A 21 1.21 -11.60 15.08
C THR A 21 0.43 -11.40 13.77
N TYR A 22 -0.03 -10.17 13.50
CA TYR A 22 -0.65 -9.84 12.20
C TYR A 22 0.33 -10.07 11.05
N PHE A 23 1.58 -9.62 11.18
CA PHE A 23 2.59 -9.77 10.15
C PHE A 23 3.04 -11.22 9.95
N GLU A 24 3.14 -12.00 11.02
CA GLU A 24 3.43 -13.44 10.94
C GLU A 24 2.36 -14.18 10.13
N LYS A 25 1.09 -13.91 10.44
CA LYS A 25 -0.06 -14.47 9.70
C LYS A 25 -0.06 -14.00 8.24
N LEU A 26 0.19 -12.71 8.00
CA LEU A 26 0.28 -12.16 6.65
C LEU A 26 1.39 -12.86 5.84
N ASN A 27 2.57 -13.07 6.43
CA ASN A 27 3.67 -13.81 5.82
C ASN A 27 3.28 -15.23 5.44
N GLN A 28 2.61 -15.96 6.34
CA GLN A 28 2.15 -17.33 6.07
C GLN A 28 1.16 -17.38 4.91
N ILE A 29 0.20 -16.44 4.86
CA ILE A 29 -0.77 -16.33 3.78
C ILE A 29 -0.05 -16.04 2.45
N LEU A 30 0.82 -15.03 2.43
CA LEU A 30 1.54 -14.62 1.22
C LEU A 30 2.44 -15.75 0.70
N LYS A 31 3.16 -16.46 1.58
CA LYS A 31 4.02 -17.61 1.24
C LYS A 31 3.27 -18.73 0.52
N ASN A 32 2.00 -18.95 0.87
CA ASN A 32 1.16 -19.91 0.18
C ASN A 32 0.63 -19.38 -1.15
N LEU A 33 0.27 -18.10 -1.21
CA LEU A 33 -0.24 -17.46 -2.44
C LEU A 33 0.82 -17.33 -3.53
N ILE A 34 2.08 -17.05 -3.19
CA ILE A 34 3.15 -16.89 -4.18
C ILE A 34 3.47 -18.16 -4.98
N LYS A 35 3.02 -19.33 -4.51
CA LYS A 35 3.11 -20.60 -5.27
C LYS A 35 2.24 -20.59 -6.52
N LYS A 36 1.21 -19.74 -6.57
CA LYS A 36 0.21 -19.68 -7.66
C LYS A 36 0.13 -18.30 -8.33
N TYR A 37 0.51 -17.25 -7.62
CA TYR A 37 0.29 -15.87 -8.03
C TYR A 37 1.54 -15.02 -7.90
N LYS A 38 1.68 -14.03 -8.80
CA LYS A 38 2.54 -12.88 -8.57
C LYS A 38 1.73 -11.85 -7.79
N ILE A 39 2.27 -11.35 -6.68
CA ILE A 39 1.54 -10.48 -5.77
C ILE A 39 2.12 -9.06 -5.83
N TYR A 40 1.24 -8.08 -5.95
CA TYR A 40 1.57 -6.68 -5.79
C TYR A 40 0.84 -6.12 -4.58
N ILE A 41 1.56 -5.38 -3.73
CA ILE A 41 1.03 -4.78 -2.50
C ILE A 41 1.28 -3.27 -2.56
N ILE A 42 0.23 -2.49 -2.37
CA ILE A 42 0.30 -1.03 -2.22
C ILE A 42 0.00 -0.72 -0.76
N VAL A 43 0.87 0.05 -0.12
CA VAL A 43 0.76 0.37 1.30
C VAL A 43 0.32 1.82 1.48
N GLY A 44 -0.76 2.05 2.24
CA GLY A 44 -1.26 3.38 2.58
C GLY A 44 -0.39 4.14 3.59
N GLY A 45 -0.61 5.44 3.71
CA GLY A 45 0.13 6.33 4.61
C GLY A 45 -0.36 6.34 6.07
N GLY A 46 -1.60 5.92 6.32
CA GLY A 46 -2.16 5.78 7.66
C GLY A 46 -2.27 7.09 8.45
N LYS A 47 -2.21 6.98 9.78
CA LYS A 47 -2.34 8.12 10.71
C LYS A 47 -1.21 9.12 10.53
N THR A 48 0.04 8.65 10.41
CA THR A 48 1.23 9.49 10.21
C THR A 48 1.10 10.40 9.00
N SER A 49 0.65 9.87 7.86
CA SER A 49 0.41 10.67 6.66
C SER A 49 -0.62 11.77 6.88
N ARG A 50 -1.77 11.44 7.50
CA ARG A 50 -2.79 12.43 7.84
C ARG A 50 -2.27 13.50 8.80
N THR A 51 -1.48 13.12 9.81
CA THR A 51 -0.87 14.07 10.75
C THR A 51 0.01 15.09 10.03
N TYR A 52 0.91 14.62 9.15
CA TYR A 52 1.86 15.52 8.47
C TYR A 52 1.19 16.37 7.40
N ILE A 53 0.23 15.81 6.65
CA ILE A 53 -0.59 16.57 5.70
C ILE A 53 -1.37 17.67 6.42
N ASN A 54 -2.01 17.36 7.54
CA ASN A 54 -2.78 18.34 8.32
C ASN A 54 -1.88 19.43 8.91
N PHE A 55 -0.71 19.07 9.42
CA PHE A 55 0.28 20.04 9.88
C PHE A 55 0.75 20.95 8.74
N GLY A 56 1.13 20.37 7.60
CA GLY A 56 1.54 21.12 6.41
C GLY A 56 0.47 22.10 5.93
N ARG A 57 -0.80 21.68 5.96
CA ARG A 57 -1.94 22.54 5.60
C ARG A 57 -2.10 23.71 6.57
N LYS A 58 -1.90 23.49 7.88
CA LYS A 58 -1.97 24.56 8.91
C LYS A 58 -0.88 25.63 8.74
N ILE A 59 0.28 25.27 8.17
CA ILE A 59 1.36 26.21 7.89
C ILE A 59 1.33 26.76 6.45
N GLY A 60 0.26 26.48 5.68
CA GLY A 60 0.03 27.08 4.36
C GLY A 60 0.80 26.45 3.20
N LEU A 61 1.22 25.18 3.31
CA LEU A 61 1.84 24.48 2.17
C LEU A 61 0.80 24.19 1.06
N LYS A 62 1.27 24.16 -0.18
CA LYS A 62 0.46 23.82 -1.35
C LYS A 62 0.07 22.33 -1.33
N GLU A 63 -1.12 22.00 -1.84
CA GLU A 63 -1.63 20.62 -1.87
C GLU A 63 -0.67 19.64 -2.58
N GLU A 64 0.01 20.05 -3.66
CA GLU A 64 1.02 19.21 -4.32
C GLU A 64 2.17 18.80 -3.37
N THR A 65 2.60 19.72 -2.49
CA THR A 65 3.61 19.43 -1.47
C THR A 65 3.07 18.48 -0.39
N LEU A 66 1.80 18.66 -0.01
CA LEU A 66 1.14 17.78 0.96
C LEU A 66 1.00 16.35 0.42
N ASP A 67 0.62 16.21 -0.84
CA ASP A 67 0.57 14.93 -1.53
C ASP A 67 1.95 14.27 -1.58
N GLN A 68 3.01 15.04 -1.82
CA GLN A 68 4.38 14.53 -1.81
C GLN A 68 4.74 13.97 -0.42
N PHE A 69 4.36 14.64 0.68
CA PHE A 69 4.54 14.08 2.03
C PHE A 69 3.75 12.78 2.22
N GLY A 70 2.50 12.72 1.74
CA GLY A 70 1.71 11.51 1.76
C GLY A 70 2.40 10.35 1.04
N ILE A 71 2.90 10.61 -0.17
CA ILE A 71 3.65 9.65 -0.98
C ILE A 71 4.92 9.18 -0.25
N ASP A 72 5.69 10.09 0.33
CA ASP A 72 6.94 9.71 1.00
C ASP A 72 6.67 8.84 2.23
N ILE A 73 5.62 9.14 3.00
CA ILE A 73 5.22 8.32 4.15
C ILE A 73 4.74 6.93 3.71
N THR A 74 3.93 6.84 2.64
CA THR A 74 3.53 5.54 2.09
C THR A 74 4.73 4.70 1.66
N ARG A 75 5.78 5.33 1.12
CA ARG A 75 7.02 4.65 0.69
C ARG A 75 7.88 4.22 1.87
N ILE A 76 7.89 4.98 2.96
CA ILE A 76 8.52 4.55 4.22
C ILE A 76 7.81 3.29 4.74
N ASN A 77 6.47 3.32 4.82
CA ASN A 77 5.67 2.17 5.24
C ASN A 77 5.91 0.94 4.35
N ALA A 78 5.93 1.14 3.02
CA ALA A 78 6.25 0.08 2.06
C ALA A 78 7.66 -0.48 2.29
N LYS A 79 8.66 0.39 2.53
CA LYS A 79 10.04 -0.03 2.81
C LYS A 79 10.13 -0.88 4.07
N ILE A 80 9.51 -0.46 5.16
CA ILE A 80 9.47 -1.27 6.39
C ILE A 80 8.85 -2.64 6.10
N LEU A 81 7.72 -2.67 5.36
CA LEU A 81 7.05 -3.91 5.02
C LEU A 81 7.93 -4.86 4.18
N THR A 82 8.84 -4.34 3.35
CA THR A 82 9.79 -5.21 2.62
C THR A 82 10.80 -5.93 3.51
N TYR A 83 11.12 -5.39 4.69
CA TYR A 83 11.96 -6.07 5.67
C TYR A 83 11.20 -7.13 6.46
N ILE A 84 9.89 -6.98 6.60
CA ILE A 84 9.03 -7.91 7.32
C ILE A 84 8.57 -9.05 6.41
N ILE A 85 8.25 -8.75 5.15
CA ILE A 85 7.67 -9.71 4.21
C ILE A 85 8.76 -10.43 3.41
N GLU A 86 8.83 -11.75 3.62
CA GLU A 86 9.74 -12.62 2.87
C GLU A 86 9.44 -12.61 1.36
N ASN A 87 10.45 -12.85 0.53
CA ASN A 87 10.32 -12.93 -0.94
C ASN A 87 9.84 -11.63 -1.62
N SER A 88 9.87 -10.51 -0.89
CA SER A 88 9.56 -9.20 -1.43
C SER A 88 10.75 -8.54 -2.15
N ASN A 89 10.49 -7.40 -2.78
CA ASN A 89 11.49 -6.53 -3.39
C ASN A 89 12.27 -5.73 -2.35
N THR A 90 13.54 -5.45 -2.64
CA THR A 90 14.39 -4.63 -1.75
C THR A 90 14.23 -3.13 -2.01
N LYS A 91 14.07 -2.72 -3.28
CA LYS A 91 13.93 -1.31 -3.66
C LYS A 91 12.47 -1.00 -3.94
N ILE A 92 11.97 0.08 -3.34
CA ILE A 92 10.60 0.54 -3.54
C ILE A 92 10.46 1.20 -4.92
N PRO A 93 9.60 0.66 -5.82
CA PRO A 93 9.33 1.29 -7.11
C PRO A 93 8.57 2.60 -6.89
N LYS A 94 8.86 3.60 -7.72
CA LYS A 94 8.23 4.93 -7.64
C LYS A 94 7.03 5.07 -8.58
N THR A 95 6.92 4.19 -9.57
CA THR A 95 5.81 4.14 -10.54
C THR A 95 5.25 2.73 -10.65
N THR A 96 4.01 2.59 -11.11
CA THR A 96 3.40 1.29 -11.42
C THR A 96 4.15 0.55 -12.54
N ASN A 97 4.77 1.28 -13.46
CA ASN A 97 5.62 0.72 -14.51
C ASN A 97 6.90 0.09 -13.93
N ASP A 98 7.53 0.75 -12.95
CA ASP A 98 8.68 0.20 -12.24
C ASP A 98 8.28 -1.04 -11.43
N ALA A 99 7.13 -0.99 -10.75
CA ALA A 99 6.59 -2.11 -10.01
C ALA A 99 6.37 -3.34 -10.91
N LYS A 100 5.78 -3.15 -12.10
CA LYS A 100 5.55 -4.22 -13.08
C LYS A 100 6.84 -4.95 -13.48
N LYS A 101 7.95 -4.22 -13.61
CA LYS A 101 9.26 -4.75 -14.04
C LYS A 101 9.97 -5.60 -12.98
N ILE A 102 9.59 -5.47 -11.70
CA ILE A 102 10.21 -6.24 -10.61
C ILE A 102 9.91 -7.73 -10.79
N LYS A 103 10.96 -8.58 -10.71
CA LYS A 103 10.85 -10.04 -10.91
C LYS A 103 10.58 -10.84 -9.62
N LYS A 104 10.63 -10.19 -8.45
CA LYS A 104 10.34 -10.85 -7.17
C LYS A 104 8.90 -11.36 -7.11
N PRO A 105 8.63 -12.46 -6.39
CA PRO A 105 7.28 -13.00 -6.23
C PRO A 105 6.29 -12.00 -5.64
N ILE A 106 6.76 -11.18 -4.70
CA ILE A 106 5.99 -10.11 -4.06
C ILE A 106 6.66 -8.77 -4.40
N THR A 107 5.85 -7.82 -4.89
CA THR A 107 6.27 -6.44 -5.13
C THR A 107 5.46 -5.51 -4.26
N ILE A 108 6.13 -4.78 -3.38
CA ILE A 108 5.57 -3.85 -2.41
C ILE A 108 5.94 -2.43 -2.83
N MET A 109 4.96 -1.54 -2.84
CA MET A 109 5.12 -0.13 -3.20
C MET A 109 4.25 0.80 -2.36
N GLY A 110 4.55 2.09 -2.41
CA GLY A 110 3.69 3.15 -1.88
C GLY A 110 2.99 3.92 -3.01
N GLY A 111 2.65 5.17 -2.75
CA GLY A 111 2.12 6.11 -3.72
C GLY A 111 3.12 6.47 -4.83
N THR A 112 2.57 6.97 -5.94
CA THR A 112 3.32 7.28 -7.16
C THR A 112 3.44 8.78 -7.40
N THR A 113 2.32 9.43 -7.68
CA THR A 113 2.22 10.81 -8.17
C THR A 113 1.18 11.58 -7.35
N PRO A 114 1.35 12.89 -7.12
CA PRO A 114 0.34 13.73 -6.47
C PRO A 114 -1.06 13.61 -7.09
N GLY A 115 -2.09 13.85 -6.29
CA GLY A 115 -3.49 13.71 -6.65
C GLY A 115 -4.03 12.26 -6.64
N HIS A 116 -3.20 11.24 -6.42
CA HIS A 116 -3.63 9.85 -6.45
C HIS A 116 -3.63 9.21 -5.06
N SER A 117 -4.77 8.59 -4.69
CA SER A 117 -4.84 7.72 -3.51
C SER A 117 -4.11 6.40 -3.78
N THR A 118 -3.75 5.66 -2.72
CA THR A 118 -3.16 4.32 -2.88
C THR A 118 -4.10 3.33 -3.53
N ASP A 119 -5.42 3.53 -3.42
CA ASP A 119 -6.39 2.68 -4.11
C ASP A 119 -6.39 2.92 -5.62
N MET A 120 -6.27 4.18 -6.04
CA MET A 120 -6.09 4.52 -7.46
C MET A 120 -4.80 3.92 -8.02
N VAL A 121 -3.69 4.00 -7.27
CA VAL A 121 -2.41 3.36 -7.65
C VAL A 121 -2.57 1.84 -7.77
N GLY A 122 -3.32 1.22 -6.85
CA GLY A 122 -3.63 -0.21 -6.88
C GLY A 122 -4.43 -0.61 -8.12
N ALA A 123 -5.46 0.17 -8.45
CA ALA A 123 -6.28 -0.04 -9.65
C ALA A 123 -5.45 0.08 -10.93
N GLU A 124 -4.64 1.13 -11.07
CA GLU A 124 -3.74 1.33 -12.21
C GLU A 124 -2.75 0.16 -12.36
N LEU A 125 -2.19 -0.32 -11.26
CA LEU A 125 -1.27 -1.46 -11.28
C LEU A 125 -2.00 -2.76 -11.64
N ALA A 126 -3.23 -2.95 -11.15
CA ALA A 126 -4.05 -4.12 -11.46
C ALA A 126 -4.35 -4.19 -12.97
N GLU A 127 -4.74 -3.06 -13.57
CA GLU A 127 -4.92 -2.94 -15.02
C GLU A 127 -3.62 -3.29 -15.78
N LYS A 128 -2.51 -2.61 -15.44
CA LYS A 128 -1.22 -2.79 -16.12
C LYS A 128 -0.66 -4.20 -16.04
N THR A 129 -0.96 -4.92 -14.97
CA THR A 129 -0.50 -6.29 -14.72
C THR A 129 -1.53 -7.35 -15.14
N LYS A 130 -2.70 -6.94 -15.64
CA LYS A 130 -3.84 -7.82 -15.95
C LYS A 130 -4.16 -8.72 -14.75
N ALA A 131 -4.20 -8.12 -13.56
CA ALA A 131 -4.45 -8.85 -12.34
C ALA A 131 -5.85 -9.45 -12.37
N ILE A 132 -5.95 -10.70 -11.93
CA ILE A 132 -7.22 -11.43 -11.89
C ILE A 132 -8.11 -11.00 -10.73
N LYS A 133 -7.52 -10.33 -9.73
CA LYS A 133 -8.17 -9.81 -8.54
C LYS A 133 -7.45 -8.55 -8.07
N TYR A 134 -8.25 -7.57 -7.66
CA TYR A 134 -7.80 -6.42 -6.90
C TYR A 134 -8.54 -6.42 -5.56
N ILE A 135 -7.77 -6.42 -4.46
CA ILE A 135 -8.28 -6.55 -3.09
C ILE A 135 -7.92 -5.27 -2.35
N ILE A 136 -8.91 -4.67 -1.67
CA ILE A 136 -8.69 -3.52 -0.78
C ILE A 136 -8.87 -4.02 0.65
N ALA A 137 -7.76 -4.20 1.37
CA ALA A 137 -7.74 -4.47 2.78
C ALA A 137 -7.83 -3.14 3.53
N THR A 138 -9.02 -2.85 4.06
CA THR A 138 -9.36 -1.61 4.78
C THR A 138 -9.78 -1.92 6.23
N ASN A 139 -9.98 -0.89 7.05
CA ASN A 139 -10.37 -1.00 8.47
C ASN A 139 -11.89 -1.11 8.68
N VAL A 140 -12.65 -1.29 7.60
CA VAL A 140 -14.10 -1.53 7.61
C VAL A 140 -14.39 -2.86 6.92
N ASP A 141 -15.48 -3.53 7.29
CA ASP A 141 -15.75 -4.89 6.79
C ASP A 141 -16.11 -4.94 5.30
N GLY A 142 -16.52 -3.81 4.72
CA GLY A 142 -16.95 -3.74 3.33
C GLY A 142 -17.47 -2.37 2.92
N VAL A 143 -18.16 -2.34 1.78
CA VAL A 143 -18.83 -1.14 1.28
C VAL A 143 -20.21 -1.04 1.93
N TYR A 144 -20.52 0.13 2.47
CA TYR A 144 -21.78 0.45 3.12
C TYR A 144 -22.43 1.65 2.46
N GLU A 145 -23.75 1.78 2.58
CA GLU A 145 -24.51 2.93 2.04
C GLU A 145 -24.15 4.27 2.70
N ARG A 146 -23.60 4.23 3.93
CA ARG A 146 -23.21 5.40 4.71
C ARG A 146 -21.87 5.17 5.39
N ASN A 147 -21.20 6.28 5.72
CA ASN A 147 -19.92 6.23 6.41
C ASN A 147 -20.07 5.57 7.80
N GLN A 148 -19.29 4.52 8.03
CA GLN A 148 -19.27 3.76 9.29
C GLN A 148 -18.29 4.34 10.31
N ASN A 149 -17.35 5.19 9.89
CA ASN A 149 -16.37 5.79 10.78
C ASN A 149 -16.98 7.02 11.46
N ARG A 150 -17.29 6.89 12.76
CA ARG A 150 -17.60 8.00 13.68
C ARG A 150 -16.34 8.41 14.43
#